data_AF-A0A943JWY1-F1
#
_entry.id   AF-A0A943JWY1-F1
#
_cell.length_a   1.000
_cell.length_b   1.000
_cell.length_c   1.000
_cell.angle_alpha   90.00
_cell.angle_beta   90.00
_cell.angle_gamma   90.00
#
_symmetry.space_group_name_H-M   'P 1'
#
loop_
_entity.id
_entity.type
_entity.pdbx_description
1 polymer ?
#
loop_
_entity_poly.entity_id
_entity_poly.type
_entity_poly.pdbx_seq_one_letter_code
_entity_poly.pdbx_strand_id
1 'polypeptide(L)'
;MRYIKTKYYNTKEDTLKYIMLFMFLGSFLGAIFFCFTSNDIIEKLDVFIDGFIVQLNENTKLSIINLIEIFLKDTKYFIFIWFLAFIYLGEIFIYLIIFCKGFFIGFTGAIFFNNYNFKMIGSMFNGYILENIINIILIFYISYKAITYCKNRGKKVQLSIKNYINTIIICITINTILFMIFYYIK
;
A
#
# COMPACT_ATOMS: atom_id res chain seq x y z
N MET A 1 -40.89 14.28 1.46
CA MET A 1 -39.56 13.85 1.96
C MET A 1 -38.65 13.48 0.81
N ARG A 2 -37.96 14.47 0.22
CA ARG A 2 -36.72 14.29 -0.54
C ARG A 2 -35.61 14.94 0.30
N TYR A 3 -34.35 14.63 0.03
CA TYR A 3 -33.13 15.07 0.75
C TYR A 3 -32.67 14.12 1.86
N ILE A 4 -31.66 13.30 1.51
CA ILE A 4 -30.30 13.15 2.10
C ILE A 4 -29.60 12.07 1.23
N LYS A 5 -29.39 12.35 -0.06
CA LYS A 5 -28.54 11.50 -0.94
C LYS A 5 -27.36 12.26 -1.52
N THR A 6 -27.51 13.57 -1.73
CA THR A 6 -26.49 14.45 -2.31
C THR A 6 -25.27 14.64 -1.40
N LYS A 7 -25.46 14.76 -0.07
CA LYS A 7 -24.34 15.01 0.86
C LYS A 7 -23.39 13.80 1.02
N TYR A 8 -23.89 12.57 0.83
CA TYR A 8 -23.07 11.36 0.97
C TYR A 8 -22.24 11.05 -0.28
N TYR A 9 -22.71 11.46 -1.46
CA TYR A 9 -21.97 11.27 -2.72
C TYR A 9 -20.71 12.15 -2.76
N ASN A 10 -20.83 13.44 -2.39
CA ASN A 10 -19.67 14.34 -2.36
C ASN A 10 -18.57 13.86 -1.41
N THR A 11 -18.92 13.36 -0.21
CA THR A 11 -17.92 12.88 0.75
C THR A 11 -17.09 11.69 0.27
N LYS A 12 -17.63 10.86 -0.64
CA LYS A 12 -16.91 9.71 -1.20
C LYS A 12 -15.86 10.17 -2.21
N GLU A 13 -16.29 11.02 -3.14
CA GLU A 13 -15.45 11.53 -4.22
C GLU A 13 -14.30 12.37 -3.66
N ASP A 14 -14.58 13.22 -2.68
CA ASP A 14 -13.56 14.02 -2.00
C ASP A 14 -12.53 13.14 -1.28
N THR A 15 -12.97 12.09 -0.59
CA THR A 15 -12.06 11.20 0.16
C THR A 15 -11.10 10.47 -0.78
N LEU A 16 -11.58 9.95 -1.91
CA LEU A 16 -10.72 9.32 -2.91
C LEU A 16 -9.74 10.32 -3.53
N LYS A 17 -10.19 11.54 -3.87
CA LYS A 17 -9.34 12.60 -4.39
C LYS A 17 -8.17 12.91 -3.44
N TYR A 18 -8.45 13.05 -2.14
CA TYR A 18 -7.39 13.29 -1.15
C TYR A 18 -6.41 12.11 -1.03
N ILE A 19 -6.90 10.87 -1.01
CA ILE A 19 -6.01 9.70 -0.96
C ILE A 19 -5.08 9.69 -2.18
N MET A 20 -5.61 9.92 -3.38
CA MET A 20 -4.82 9.99 -4.62
C MET A 20 -3.82 11.15 -4.58
N LEU A 21 -4.23 12.32 -4.09
CA LEU A 21 -3.36 13.49 -3.97
C LEU A 21 -2.18 13.23 -3.01
N PHE A 22 -2.43 12.73 -1.81
CA PHE A 22 -1.38 12.44 -0.82
C PHE A 22 -0.41 11.38 -1.32
N MET A 23 -0.92 10.34 -2.00
CA MET A 23 -0.08 9.33 -2.62
C MET A 23 0.81 9.93 -3.71
N PHE A 24 0.25 10.76 -4.60
CA PHE A 24 0.97 11.41 -5.67
C PHE A 24 2.06 12.36 -5.14
N LEU A 25 1.71 13.20 -4.15
CA LEU A 25 2.66 14.09 -3.48
C LEU A 25 3.80 13.31 -2.84
N GLY A 26 3.48 12.20 -2.16
CA GLY A 26 4.48 11.28 -1.63
C GLY A 26 5.41 10.81 -2.73
N SER A 27 4.88 10.21 -3.80
CA SER A 27 5.70 9.67 -4.90
C SER A 27 6.55 10.73 -5.59
N PHE A 28 6.00 11.93 -5.78
CA PHE A 28 6.74 13.03 -6.37
C PHE A 28 7.91 13.46 -5.48
N LEU A 29 7.68 13.62 -4.17
CA LEU A 29 8.74 13.95 -3.22
C LEU A 29 9.78 12.84 -3.07
N GLY A 30 9.36 11.57 -3.13
CA GLY A 30 10.28 10.43 -3.12
C GLY A 30 11.23 10.44 -4.32
N ALA A 31 10.70 10.71 -5.52
CA ALA A 31 11.51 10.82 -6.72
C ALA A 31 12.46 12.04 -6.67
N ILE A 32 12.00 13.18 -6.15
CA ILE A 32 12.87 14.35 -5.93
C ILE A 32 13.98 14.02 -4.93
N PHE A 33 13.66 13.33 -3.84
CA PHE A 33 14.63 12.98 -2.81
C PHE A 33 15.75 12.08 -3.34
N PHE A 34 15.43 11.18 -4.28
CA PHE A 34 16.44 10.41 -5.01
C PHE A 34 17.45 11.32 -5.75
N CYS A 35 17.01 12.40 -6.40
CA CYS A 35 17.92 13.35 -7.06
C CYS A 35 18.89 14.04 -6.10
N PHE A 36 18.56 14.12 -4.81
CA PHE A 36 19.42 14.68 -3.77
C PHE A 36 20.22 13.63 -3.00
N THR A 37 20.07 12.35 -3.36
CA THR A 37 20.76 11.25 -2.70
C THR A 37 22.18 11.13 -3.26
N SER A 38 23.18 11.00 -2.39
CA SER A 38 24.58 10.88 -2.80
C SER A 38 24.84 9.54 -3.51
N ASN A 39 25.76 9.53 -4.48
CA ASN A 39 26.13 8.33 -5.22
C ASN A 39 26.52 7.15 -4.31
N ASP A 40 27.20 7.41 -3.19
CA ASP A 40 27.55 6.37 -2.19
C ASP A 40 26.35 5.62 -1.60
N ILE A 41 25.20 6.30 -1.45
CA ILE A 41 23.97 5.71 -0.93
C ILE A 41 23.28 4.92 -2.05
N ILE A 42 23.34 5.42 -3.28
CA ILE A 42 22.80 4.76 -4.46
C ILE A 42 23.55 3.46 -4.72
N GLU A 43 24.88 3.45 -4.65
CA GLU A 43 25.70 2.24 -4.80
C GLU A 43 25.37 1.19 -3.72
N LYS A 44 25.17 1.61 -2.46
CA LYS A 44 24.74 0.69 -1.39
C LYS A 44 23.34 0.10 -1.65
N LEU A 45 22.44 0.90 -2.21
CA LEU A 45 21.10 0.46 -2.60
C LEU A 45 21.17 -0.52 -3.77
N ASP A 46 22.03 -0.28 -4.76
CA ASP A 46 22.23 -1.17 -5.90
C ASP A 46 22.80 -2.52 -5.46
N VAL A 47 23.82 -2.52 -4.59
CA VAL A 47 24.36 -3.77 -4.02
C VAL A 47 23.28 -4.54 -3.23
N PHE A 48 22.41 -3.83 -2.51
CA PHE A 48 21.28 -4.45 -1.82
C PHE A 48 20.25 -5.04 -2.80
N ILE A 49 19.93 -4.33 -3.87
CA ILE A 49 19.00 -4.78 -4.91
C ILE A 49 19.57 -5.99 -5.65
N ASP A 50 20.84 -5.96 -6.03
CA ASP A 50 21.52 -7.09 -6.69
C ASP A 50 21.56 -8.33 -5.78
N GLY A 51 21.87 -8.14 -4.49
CA GLY A 51 21.78 -9.21 -3.50
C GLY A 51 20.37 -9.80 -3.37
N PHE A 52 19.34 -8.95 -3.45
CA PHE A 52 17.94 -9.39 -3.45
C PHE A 52 17.56 -10.14 -4.73
N ILE A 53 18.02 -9.71 -5.90
CA ILE A 53 17.80 -10.41 -7.18
C ILE A 53 18.46 -11.79 -7.16
N VAL A 54 19.70 -11.88 -6.68
CA VAL A 54 20.42 -13.16 -6.56
C VAL A 54 19.68 -14.10 -5.61
N GLN A 55 19.24 -13.61 -4.45
CA GLN A 55 18.41 -14.39 -3.52
C GLN A 55 17.07 -14.84 -4.12
N LEU A 56 16.44 -14.03 -4.96
CA LEU A 56 15.20 -14.39 -5.66
C LEU A 56 15.41 -15.50 -6.70
N ASN A 57 16.61 -15.60 -7.28
CA ASN A 57 16.97 -16.63 -8.25
C ASN A 57 17.45 -17.93 -7.59
N GLU A 58 18.12 -17.84 -6.44
CA GLU A 58 18.64 -19.02 -5.72
C GLU A 58 17.62 -19.68 -4.78
N ASN A 59 16.72 -18.91 -4.16
CA ASN A 59 15.70 -19.44 -3.25
C ASN A 59 14.44 -19.92 -3.99
N THR A 60 14.58 -21.02 -4.73
CA THR A 60 13.44 -21.73 -5.36
C THR A 60 12.63 -22.58 -4.37
N LYS A 61 13.01 -22.67 -3.09
CA LYS A 61 12.21 -23.32 -2.03
C LYS A 61 12.14 -22.44 -0.79
N LEU A 62 11.19 -21.52 -0.77
CA LEU A 62 10.78 -20.88 0.49
C LEU A 62 10.02 -21.90 1.35
N SER A 63 10.40 -21.99 2.62
CA SER A 63 9.67 -22.78 3.61
C SER A 63 8.34 -22.10 3.98
N ILE A 64 7.38 -22.88 4.48
CA ILE A 64 6.09 -22.38 5.00
C ILE A 64 6.29 -21.28 6.07
N ILE A 65 7.41 -21.31 6.78
CA ILE A 65 7.76 -20.35 7.83
C ILE A 65 7.99 -18.95 7.22
N ASN A 66 8.73 -18.86 6.11
CA ASN A 66 9.01 -17.58 5.45
C ASN A 66 7.72 -16.98 4.84
N LEU A 67 6.79 -17.82 4.38
CA LEU A 67 5.48 -17.40 3.88
C LEU A 67 4.63 -16.77 5.00
N ILE A 68 4.65 -17.35 6.20
CA ILE A 68 3.93 -16.82 7.37
C ILE A 68 4.52 -15.49 7.84
N GLU A 69 5.85 -15.34 7.84
CA GLU A 69 6.50 -14.09 8.24
C GLU A 69 6.19 -12.93 7.31
N ILE A 70 6.19 -13.17 5.99
CA ILE A 70 5.83 -12.17 4.98
C ILE A 70 4.34 -11.80 5.14
N PHE A 71 3.45 -12.78 5.33
CA PHE A 71 2.04 -12.54 5.58
C PHE A 71 1.78 -11.69 6.84
N LEU A 72 2.49 -11.99 7.94
CA LEU A 72 2.36 -11.24 9.18
C LEU A 72 2.86 -9.80 9.04
N LYS A 73 3.83 -9.56 8.16
CA LYS A 73 4.35 -8.21 7.90
C LYS A 73 3.28 -7.31 7.30
N ASP A 74 2.56 -7.79 6.27
CA ASP A 74 1.55 -6.98 5.57
C ASP A 74 0.23 -6.86 6.36
N THR A 75 -0.17 -7.93 7.05
CA THR A 75 -1.38 -7.96 7.86
C THR A 75 -1.33 -6.95 9.02
N LYS A 76 -0.14 -6.74 9.61
CA LYS A 76 0.07 -5.72 10.66
C LYS A 76 -0.32 -4.32 10.18
N TYR A 77 -0.03 -3.96 8.93
CA TYR A 77 -0.39 -2.64 8.39
C TYR A 77 -1.89 -2.45 8.26
N PHE A 78 -2.61 -3.48 7.81
CA PHE A 78 -4.08 -3.43 7.69
C PHE A 78 -4.75 -3.28 9.06
N ILE A 79 -4.26 -4.03 10.06
CA ILE A 79 -4.74 -3.94 11.45
C ILE A 79 -4.41 -2.55 12.04
N PHE A 80 -3.25 -2.00 11.72
CA PHE A 80 -2.85 -0.68 12.21
C PHE A 80 -3.72 0.45 11.64
N ILE A 81 -3.94 0.47 10.32
CA ILE A 81 -4.86 1.44 9.67
C ILE A 81 -6.27 1.29 10.23
N TRP A 82 -6.70 0.05 10.49
CA TRP A 82 -7.98 -0.22 11.14
C TRP A 82 -8.07 0.39 12.54
N PHE A 83 -7.05 0.20 13.37
CA PHE A 83 -7.02 0.77 14.71
C PHE A 83 -7.05 2.30 14.69
N LEU A 84 -6.29 2.91 13.77
CA LEU A 84 -6.28 4.36 13.58
C LEU A 84 -7.66 4.93 13.27
N ALA A 85 -8.53 4.18 12.56
CA ALA A 85 -9.88 4.64 12.24
C ALA A 85 -10.75 4.94 13.49
N PHE A 86 -10.41 4.37 14.65
CA PHE A 86 -11.10 4.61 15.93
C PHE A 86 -10.50 5.75 16.75
N ILE A 87 -9.38 6.33 16.33
CA ILE A 87 -8.78 7.48 17.00
C ILE A 87 -9.39 8.77 16.43
N TYR A 88 -9.61 9.78 17.27
CA TYR A 88 -10.21 11.06 16.84
C TYR A 88 -9.39 11.76 15.74
N LEU A 89 -8.06 11.78 15.88
CA LEU A 89 -7.11 12.28 14.89
C LEU A 89 -6.61 11.21 13.90
N GLY A 90 -7.26 10.04 13.87
CA GLY A 90 -6.86 8.90 13.06
C GLY A 90 -6.74 9.17 11.57
N GLU A 91 -7.64 10.02 11.04
CA GLU A 91 -7.65 10.43 9.64
C GLU A 91 -6.33 11.04 9.18
N ILE A 92 -5.71 11.90 10.01
CA ILE A 92 -4.44 12.55 9.69
C ILE A 92 -3.32 11.51 9.58
N PHE A 93 -3.27 10.56 10.51
CA PHE A 93 -2.29 9.48 10.48
C PHE A 93 -2.47 8.56 9.27
N ILE A 94 -3.71 8.29 8.86
CA ILE A 94 -3.98 7.49 7.65
C ILE A 94 -3.46 8.22 6.40
N TYR A 95 -3.70 9.53 6.28
CA TYR A 95 -3.12 10.31 5.18
C TYR A 95 -1.59 10.33 5.19
N LEU A 96 -0.96 10.41 6.36
CA LEU A 96 0.49 10.34 6.51
C LEU A 96 1.03 8.97 6.07
N ILE A 97 0.37 7.87 6.42
CA ILE A 97 0.74 6.53 5.95
C ILE A 97 0.67 6.43 4.43
N ILE A 98 -0.41 6.94 3.82
CA ILE A 98 -0.57 6.96 2.36
C ILE A 98 0.57 7.77 1.72
N PHE A 99 0.87 8.93 2.28
CA PHE A 99 1.97 9.77 1.83
C PHE A 99 3.32 9.06 1.90
N CYS A 100 3.65 8.45 3.04
CA CYS A 100 4.89 7.68 3.20
C CYS A 100 4.98 6.51 2.22
N LYS A 101 3.87 5.78 2.00
CA LYS A 101 3.85 4.70 1.01
C LYS A 101 4.09 5.24 -0.40
N GLY A 102 3.46 6.36 -0.75
CA GLY A 102 3.72 7.09 -1.99
C GLY A 102 5.20 7.47 -2.13
N PHE A 103 5.80 8.04 -1.08
CA PHE A 103 7.22 8.40 -1.03
C PHE A 103 8.13 7.23 -1.36
N PHE A 104 7.94 6.09 -0.71
CA PHE A 104 8.75 4.91 -1.01
C PHE A 104 8.59 4.43 -2.45
N ILE A 105 7.37 4.46 -3.01
CA ILE A 105 7.12 4.07 -4.40
C ILE A 105 7.85 5.01 -5.37
N GLY A 106 7.80 6.32 -5.12
CA GLY A 106 8.50 7.30 -5.95
C GLY A 106 10.01 7.17 -5.88
N PHE A 107 10.54 6.98 -4.68
CA PHE A 107 11.96 6.81 -4.43
C PHE A 107 12.51 5.53 -5.09
N THR A 108 11.85 4.38 -4.86
CA THR A 108 12.28 3.11 -5.48
C THR A 108 12.07 3.11 -6.98
N GLY A 109 10.96 3.70 -7.46
CA GLY A 109 10.73 3.90 -8.88
C GLY A 109 11.87 4.67 -9.56
N ALA A 110 12.31 5.77 -8.95
CA ALA A 110 13.41 6.57 -9.47
C ALA A 110 14.74 5.79 -9.53
N ILE A 111 15.06 5.00 -8.49
CA ILE A 111 16.24 4.12 -8.46
C ILE A 111 16.20 3.13 -9.62
N PHE A 112 15.08 2.43 -9.80
CA PHE A 112 14.95 1.43 -10.86
C PHE A 112 15.06 2.04 -12.25
N PHE A 113 14.47 3.22 -12.45
CA PHE A 113 14.58 3.95 -13.71
C PHE A 113 16.01 4.38 -14.02
N ASN A 114 16.76 4.85 -13.01
CA ASN A 114 18.11 5.34 -13.18
C ASN A 114 19.13 4.22 -13.41
N ASN A 115 19.02 3.11 -12.66
CA ASN A 115 20.09 2.12 -12.56
C ASN A 115 19.84 0.86 -13.41
N TYR A 116 18.59 0.50 -13.71
CA TYR A 116 18.28 -0.82 -14.28
C TYR A 116 17.71 -0.82 -15.72
N ASN A 117 17.56 0.33 -16.39
CA ASN A 117 16.94 0.44 -17.72
C ASN A 117 15.51 -0.16 -17.81
N PHE A 118 14.73 0.23 -18.83
CA PHE A 118 13.32 -0.20 -18.99
C PHE A 118 13.14 -1.74 -19.11
N LYS A 119 14.18 -2.48 -19.49
CA LYS A 119 14.12 -3.94 -19.70
C LYS A 119 14.14 -4.75 -18.40
N MET A 120 14.89 -4.36 -17.36
CA MET A 120 14.88 -5.07 -16.06
C MET A 120 13.69 -4.69 -15.19
N ILE A 121 13.12 -3.51 -15.40
CA ILE A 121 11.82 -3.13 -14.82
C ILE A 121 10.77 -4.21 -15.16
N GLY A 122 10.74 -4.69 -16.41
CA GLY A 122 9.83 -5.75 -16.90
C GLY A 122 10.00 -7.12 -16.24
N SER A 123 11.22 -7.54 -15.90
CA SER A 123 11.47 -8.81 -15.21
C SER A 123 11.18 -8.73 -13.71
N MET A 124 11.38 -7.57 -13.07
CA MET A 124 10.88 -7.31 -11.72
C MET A 124 9.35 -7.19 -11.65
N PHE A 125 8.72 -6.77 -12.76
CA PHE A 125 7.26 -6.63 -12.86
C PHE A 125 6.49 -7.92 -12.57
N ASN A 126 7.04 -9.08 -12.95
CA ASN A 126 6.36 -10.37 -12.88
C ASN A 126 6.22 -10.94 -11.46
N GLY A 127 7.00 -10.48 -10.47
CA GLY A 127 6.94 -11.01 -9.10
C GLY A 127 6.74 -9.94 -8.05
N TYR A 128 7.71 -9.02 -7.95
CA TYR A 128 7.76 -8.05 -6.85
C TYR A 128 6.78 -6.89 -7.02
N ILE A 129 6.60 -6.40 -8.25
CA ILE A 129 5.75 -5.24 -8.50
C ILE A 129 4.27 -5.63 -8.46
N LEU A 130 3.89 -6.83 -8.94
CA LEU A 130 2.49 -7.26 -8.95
C LEU A 130 1.93 -7.45 -7.54
N GLU A 131 2.70 -8.07 -6.64
CA GLU A 131 2.40 -8.17 -5.21
C GLU A 131 2.24 -6.78 -4.57
N ASN A 132 3.17 -5.86 -4.87
CA ASN A 132 3.11 -4.49 -4.37
C ASN A 132 1.93 -3.67 -4.93
N ILE A 133 1.56 -3.84 -6.20
CA ILE A 133 0.40 -3.17 -6.82
C ILE A 133 -0.90 -3.60 -6.13
N ILE A 134 -1.07 -4.90 -5.89
CA ILE A 134 -2.23 -5.44 -5.18
C ILE A 134 -2.28 -4.89 -3.75
N ASN A 135 -1.14 -4.90 -3.05
CA ASN A 135 -1.03 -4.33 -1.70
C ASN A 135 -1.38 -2.84 -1.69
N ILE A 136 -0.97 -2.07 -2.71
CA ILE A 136 -1.37 -0.67 -2.89
C ILE A 136 -2.89 -0.56 -3.01
N ILE A 137 -3.53 -1.35 -3.88
CA ILE A 137 -4.99 -1.35 -4.06
C ILE A 137 -5.72 -1.66 -2.75
N LEU A 138 -5.24 -2.66 -2.00
CA LEU A 138 -5.80 -3.03 -0.70
C LEU A 138 -5.63 -1.91 0.34
N ILE A 139 -4.45 -1.27 0.41
CA ILE A 139 -4.21 -0.11 1.27
C ILE A 139 -5.14 1.04 0.90
N PHE A 140 -5.35 1.32 -0.38
CA PHE A 140 -6.29 2.34 -0.86
C PHE A 140 -7.72 2.03 -0.38
N TYR A 141 -8.17 0.79 -0.56
CA TYR A 141 -9.52 0.40 -0.21
C TYR A 141 -9.78 0.44 1.30
N ILE A 142 -8.85 -0.09 2.11
CA ILE A 142 -8.95 -0.04 3.58
C ILE A 142 -8.89 1.40 4.07
N SER A 143 -7.97 2.22 3.55
CA SER A 143 -7.83 3.62 3.96
C SER A 143 -9.06 4.44 3.62
N TYR A 144 -9.66 4.22 2.44
CA TYR A 144 -10.92 4.83 2.06
C TYR A 144 -12.05 4.47 3.04
N LYS A 145 -12.17 3.18 3.41
CA LYS A 145 -13.18 2.73 4.39
C LYS A 145 -12.91 3.30 5.77
N ALA A 146 -11.65 3.36 6.19
CA ALA A 146 -11.21 3.92 7.46
C ALA A 146 -11.55 5.41 7.57
N ILE A 147 -11.15 6.22 6.59
CA ILE A 147 -11.41 7.66 6.57
C ILE A 147 -12.92 7.94 6.46
N THR A 148 -13.64 7.17 5.65
CA THR A 148 -15.11 7.28 5.57
C THR A 148 -15.77 6.96 6.91
N TYR A 149 -15.23 6.01 7.67
CA TYR A 149 -15.69 5.72 9.03
C TYR A 149 -15.38 6.89 9.99
N CYS A 150 -14.17 7.45 9.95
CA CYS A 150 -13.80 8.64 10.74
C CYS A 150 -14.75 9.83 10.47
N LYS A 151 -14.98 10.17 9.20
CA LYS A 151 -15.83 11.32 8.79
C LYS A 151 -17.31 11.17 9.11
N ASN A 152 -17.79 9.94 9.26
CA ASN A 152 -19.20 9.63 9.54
C ASN A 152 -19.46 9.28 11.01
N ARG A 153 -18.43 9.34 11.85
CA ARG A 153 -18.56 9.15 13.29
C ARG A 153 -19.56 10.16 13.88
N GLY A 154 -20.59 9.66 14.56
CA GLY A 154 -21.65 10.50 15.16
C GLY A 154 -22.78 10.94 14.21
N LYS A 155 -22.77 10.54 12.93
CA LYS A 155 -23.90 10.79 12.00
C LYS A 155 -24.83 9.58 11.96
N LYS A 156 -26.13 9.79 11.70
CA LYS A 156 -27.16 8.72 11.52
C LYS A 156 -26.81 7.72 10.40
N VAL A 157 -25.86 8.04 9.52
CA VAL A 157 -25.28 7.12 8.53
C VAL A 157 -24.10 6.38 9.17
N GLN A 158 -24.39 5.61 10.21
CA GLN A 158 -23.37 4.82 10.88
C GLN A 158 -23.05 3.61 9.99
N LEU A 159 -21.86 3.58 9.40
CA LEU A 159 -21.31 2.32 8.89
C LEU A 159 -21.20 1.38 10.09
N SER A 160 -21.92 0.25 10.04
CA SER A 160 -21.87 -0.71 11.14
C SER A 160 -20.42 -1.19 11.30
N ILE A 161 -19.95 -1.25 12.55
CA ILE A 161 -18.63 -1.80 12.88
C ILE A 161 -18.45 -3.18 12.25
N LYS A 162 -19.54 -3.96 12.19
CA LYS A 162 -19.62 -5.25 11.49
C LYS A 162 -19.22 -5.16 10.01
N ASN A 163 -19.70 -4.16 9.26
CA ASN A 163 -19.33 -3.98 7.85
C ASN A 163 -17.84 -3.62 7.69
N TYR A 164 -17.29 -2.86 8.64
CA TYR A 164 -15.87 -2.50 8.60
C TYR A 164 -14.97 -3.70 8.93
N ILE A 165 -15.33 -4.49 9.95
CA ILE A 165 -14.66 -5.75 10.28
C ILE A 165 -14.69 -6.72 9.09
N ASN A 166 -15.85 -6.90 8.45
CA ASN A 166 -15.98 -7.74 7.26
C ASN A 166 -15.06 -7.26 6.12
N THR A 167 -14.90 -5.95 5.94
CA THR A 167 -14.01 -5.39 4.90
C THR A 167 -12.55 -5.80 5.15
N ILE A 168 -12.09 -5.78 6.40
CA ILE A 168 -10.72 -6.18 6.74
C ILE A 168 -10.52 -7.67 6.51
N ILE A 169 -11.47 -8.50 6.96
CA ILE A 169 -11.42 -9.95 6.75
C ILE A 169 -11.30 -10.24 5.27
N ILE A 170 -12.12 -9.57 4.43
CA ILE A 170 -12.04 -9.70 2.97
C ILE A 170 -10.65 -9.29 2.45
N CYS A 171 -10.08 -8.18 2.90
CA CYS A 171 -8.76 -7.73 2.45
C CYS A 171 -7.64 -8.70 2.86
N ILE A 172 -7.70 -9.24 4.08
CA ILE A 172 -6.77 -10.26 4.56
C ILE A 172 -6.91 -11.53 3.71
N THR A 173 -8.15 -11.99 3.44
CA THR A 173 -8.38 -13.18 2.62
C THR A 173 -7.97 -13.00 1.15
N ILE A 174 -8.15 -11.81 0.59
CA ILE A 174 -7.70 -11.50 -0.77
C ILE A 174 -6.17 -11.51 -0.81
N ASN A 175 -5.51 -10.92 0.19
CA ASN A 175 -4.06 -10.96 0.28
C ASN A 175 -3.54 -12.40 0.40
N THR A 176 -4.15 -13.24 1.24
CA THR A 176 -3.73 -14.66 1.37
C THR A 176 -3.92 -15.46 0.09
N ILE A 177 -5.06 -15.32 -0.59
CA ILE A 177 -5.34 -16.04 -1.84
C ILE A 177 -4.36 -15.62 -2.93
N LEU A 178 -4.10 -14.30 -3.07
CA LEU A 178 -3.20 -13.79 -4.09
C LEU A 178 -1.76 -14.22 -3.84
N PHE A 179 -1.32 -14.19 -2.58
CA PHE A 179 -0.01 -14.70 -2.20
C PHE A 179 0.16 -16.19 -2.55
N MET A 180 -0.85 -17.02 -2.31
CA MET A 180 -0.84 -18.41 -2.76
C MET A 180 -0.75 -18.52 -4.29
N ILE A 181 -1.52 -17.70 -5.04
CA ILE A 181 -1.50 -17.72 -6.51
C ILE A 181 -0.12 -17.33 -7.06
N PHE A 182 0.50 -16.24 -6.58
CA PHE A 182 1.83 -15.84 -7.02
C PHE A 182 2.92 -16.84 -6.65
N TYR A 183 2.73 -17.56 -5.54
CA TYR A 183 3.61 -18.64 -5.14
C TYR A 183 3.51 -19.86 -6.08
N TYR A 184 2.30 -20.23 -6.51
CA TYR A 184 2.08 -21.40 -7.38
C TYR A 184 2.33 -21.14 -8.89
N ILE A 185 2.48 -19.87 -9.30
CA ILE A 185 2.77 -19.49 -10.70
C ILE A 185 4.29 -19.45 -11.00
N LYS A 186 5.15 -19.65 -9.99
CA LYS A 186 6.60 -19.82 -10.13
C LYS A 186 6.99 -21.30 -10.08
#